data_AF-A0A3A6JGC3-F1
#
_entry.id   AF-A0A3A6JGC3-F1
#
_cell.length_a   1.000
_cell.length_b   1.000
_cell.length_c   1.000
_cell.angle_alpha   90.00
_cell.angle_beta   90.00
_cell.angle_gamma   90.00
#
_symmetry.space_group_name_H-M   'P 1'
#
loop_
_entity.id
_entity.type
_entity.pdbx_description
1 polymer ?
#
loop_
_entity_poly.entity_id
_entity_poly.type
_entity_poly.pdbx_seq_one_letter_code
_entity_poly.pdbx_strand_id
1 'polypeptide(L)'
;MDKVLVLKATENGTVGVEMPFDKEAGLDFYYQNLDCDTIDIVEAHGLVELKLEDFCLVCDDEGIFNGGKVNGIASLLYGFMEHGQPLVGHVMVCKNKYTDDGIETVGMTDDDLKTLYTAIEKLVHEYTNKK
;
A
#
# COMPACT_ATOMS: atom_id res chain seq x y z
N MET A 1 -16.19 11.19 0.71
CA MET A 1 -15.19 11.16 1.79
C MET A 1 -14.07 10.29 1.27
N ASP A 2 -12.84 10.79 1.29
CA ASP A 2 -11.70 10.05 0.76
C ASP A 2 -11.42 8.84 1.65
N LYS A 3 -10.90 7.78 1.04
CA LYS A 3 -10.65 6.50 1.69
C LYS A 3 -9.22 6.05 1.45
N VAL A 4 -8.76 5.11 2.24
CA VAL A 4 -7.53 4.36 2.00
C VAL A 4 -7.84 2.87 1.99
N LEU A 5 -6.97 2.08 1.35
CA LEU A 5 -7.02 0.62 1.41
C LEU A 5 -5.90 0.14 2.33
N VAL A 6 -6.26 -0.45 3.47
CA VAL A 6 -5.30 -1.12 4.35
C VAL A 6 -5.21 -2.59 3.96
N LEU A 7 -4.06 -3.00 3.46
CA LEU A 7 -3.69 -4.38 3.20
C LEU A 7 -3.18 -4.98 4.50
N LYS A 8 -4.04 -5.67 5.23
CA LYS A 8 -3.69 -6.33 6.50
C LYS A 8 -3.02 -7.68 6.24
N ALA A 9 -1.79 -7.85 6.70
CA ALA A 9 -1.16 -9.16 6.78
C ALA A 9 -1.80 -10.03 7.88
N THR A 10 -2.20 -11.24 7.51
CA THR A 10 -2.85 -12.22 8.40
C THR A 10 -2.13 -13.56 8.32
N GLU A 11 -2.51 -14.52 9.16
CA GLU A 11 -1.98 -15.90 9.07
C GLU A 11 -2.31 -16.58 7.73
N ASN A 12 -3.39 -16.16 7.07
CA ASN A 12 -3.88 -16.77 5.83
C ASN A 12 -3.54 -15.95 4.58
N GLY A 13 -2.63 -14.97 4.69
CA GLY A 13 -2.27 -14.07 3.60
C GLY A 13 -2.74 -12.63 3.84
N THR A 14 -3.02 -11.88 2.77
CA THR A 14 -3.40 -10.46 2.85
C THR A 14 -4.91 -10.27 2.71
N VAL A 15 -5.50 -9.40 3.56
CA VAL A 15 -6.90 -8.96 3.45
C VAL A 15 -6.95 -7.44 3.28
N GLY A 16 -7.64 -6.96 2.25
CA GLY A 16 -7.89 -5.53 2.04
C GLY A 16 -9.07 -5.02 2.86
N VAL A 17 -8.89 -3.89 3.53
CA VAL A 17 -9.93 -3.19 4.29
C VAL A 17 -9.95 -1.73 3.86
N GLU A 18 -11.05 -1.28 3.27
CA GLU A 18 -11.29 0.14 3.04
C GLU A 18 -11.64 0.84 4.35
N MET A 19 -11.10 2.04 4.55
CA MET A 19 -11.54 2.89 5.64
C MET A 19 -11.43 4.38 5.29
N PRO A 20 -12.18 5.24 6.01
CA PRO A 20 -12.11 6.67 5.79
C PRO A 20 -10.70 7.20 6.06
N PHE A 21 -10.23 8.11 5.22
CA PHE A 21 -8.95 8.79 5.40
C PHE A 21 -9.12 10.01 6.30
N ASP A 22 -8.36 10.08 7.38
CA ASP A 22 -8.36 11.21 8.31
C ASP A 22 -7.02 11.95 8.24
N LYS A 23 -6.97 12.97 7.37
CA LYS A 23 -5.76 13.81 7.20
C LYS A 23 -5.45 14.64 8.46
N GLU A 24 -6.47 15.01 9.24
CA GLU A 24 -6.31 15.88 10.42
C GLU A 24 -5.67 15.13 11.59
N ALA A 25 -5.86 13.81 11.67
CA ALA A 25 -5.17 12.94 12.62
C ALA A 25 -3.66 12.82 12.36
N GLY A 26 -3.15 13.27 11.20
CA GLY A 26 -1.71 13.34 10.92
C GLY A 26 -1.02 11.98 10.97
N LEU A 27 0.15 11.92 11.60
CA LEU A 27 0.94 10.67 11.69
C LEU A 27 0.26 9.58 12.54
N ASP A 28 -0.50 9.98 13.56
CA ASP A 28 -1.22 9.05 14.45
C ASP A 28 -2.20 8.16 13.66
N PHE A 29 -2.76 8.68 12.56
CA PHE A 29 -3.61 7.91 11.67
C PHE A 29 -2.87 6.69 11.10
N TYR A 30 -1.63 6.86 10.66
CA TYR A 30 -0.86 5.75 10.09
C TYR A 30 -0.41 4.77 11.16
N TYR A 31 0.15 5.26 12.27
CA TYR A 31 0.65 4.41 13.36
C TYR A 31 -0.43 3.48 13.91
N GLN A 32 -1.64 4.02 14.16
CA GLN A 32 -2.75 3.23 14.70
C GLN A 32 -3.27 2.18 13.70
N ASN A 33 -3.28 2.49 12.40
CA ASN A 33 -3.87 1.61 11.39
C ASN A 33 -2.88 0.60 10.81
N LEU A 34 -1.58 0.89 10.92
CA LEU A 34 -0.50 -0.02 10.53
C LEU A 34 0.05 -0.85 11.69
N ASP A 35 -0.30 -0.50 12.94
CA ASP A 35 0.19 -1.14 14.16
C ASP A 35 1.73 -1.09 14.26
N CYS A 36 2.29 0.10 14.04
CA CYS A 36 3.73 0.34 14.01
C CYS A 36 4.10 1.72 14.59
N ASP A 37 5.35 1.87 15.03
CA ASP A 37 5.87 3.12 15.61
C ASP A 37 6.55 4.03 14.57
N THR A 38 7.00 3.46 13.45
CA THR A 38 7.70 4.16 12.39
C THR A 38 7.17 3.75 11.03
N ILE A 39 6.98 4.73 10.15
CA ILE A 39 6.50 4.49 8.78
C ILE A 39 7.53 4.96 7.76
N ASP A 40 7.53 4.30 6.61
CA ASP A 40 8.12 4.81 5.38
C ASP A 40 7.04 4.89 4.29
N ILE A 41 7.25 5.79 3.32
CA ILE A 41 6.37 5.98 2.17
C ILE A 41 7.15 5.64 0.91
N VAL A 42 6.77 4.53 0.28
CA VAL A 42 7.44 4.01 -0.90
C VAL A 42 6.52 4.06 -2.13
N GLU A 43 7.14 4.09 -3.32
CA GLU A 43 6.41 4.00 -4.58
C GLU A 43 5.74 2.63 -4.72
N ALA A 44 4.51 2.62 -5.25
CA ALA A 44 3.86 1.38 -5.65
C ALA A 44 4.38 0.92 -7.02
N HIS A 45 5.64 0.46 -7.09
CA HIS A 45 6.33 0.17 -8.34
C HIS A 45 5.56 -0.79 -9.27
N GLY A 46 4.90 -1.82 -8.72
CA GLY A 46 4.06 -2.74 -9.50
C GLY A 46 2.85 -2.07 -10.18
N LEU A 47 2.41 -0.91 -9.70
CA LEU A 47 1.36 -0.09 -10.32
C LEU A 47 1.90 0.87 -11.37
N VAL A 48 3.16 1.29 -11.26
CA VAL A 48 3.84 2.14 -12.26
C VAL A 48 3.86 1.45 -13.63
N GLU A 49 4.12 0.15 -13.68
CA GLU A 49 4.05 -0.65 -14.92
C GLU A 49 2.67 -0.62 -15.59
N LEU A 50 1.62 -0.35 -14.80
CA LEU A 50 0.23 -0.23 -15.24
C LEU A 50 -0.19 1.23 -15.51
N LYS A 51 0.75 2.17 -15.49
CA LYS A 51 0.54 3.63 -15.64
C LYS A 51 -0.32 4.24 -14.52
N LEU A 52 -0.22 3.68 -13.32
CA LEU A 52 -0.87 4.16 -12.11
C LEU A 52 0.20 4.72 -11.15
N GLU A 53 0.87 5.77 -11.61
CA GLU A 53 2.07 6.37 -10.99
C GLU A 53 1.75 7.28 -9.79
N ASP A 54 0.48 7.59 -9.57
CA ASP A 54 0.01 8.44 -8.49
C ASP A 54 -0.39 7.65 -7.23
N PHE A 55 -0.02 6.37 -7.13
CA PHE A 55 -0.22 5.55 -5.93
C PHE A 55 1.08 5.37 -5.15
N CYS A 56 0.96 5.33 -3.83
CA CYS A 56 2.05 5.06 -2.92
C CYS A 56 1.64 4.07 -1.83
N LEU A 57 2.64 3.48 -1.18
CA LEU A 57 2.48 2.55 -0.08
C LEU A 57 3.07 3.15 1.18
N VAL A 58 2.29 3.22 2.24
CA VAL A 58 2.77 3.54 3.58
C VAL A 58 2.95 2.23 4.34
N CYS A 59 4.17 1.93 4.76
CA CYS A 59 4.53 0.66 5.38
C CYS A 59 5.30 0.85 6.69
N ASP A 60 5.27 -0.19 7.53
CA ASP A 60 6.09 -0.29 8.73
C ASP A 60 7.57 -0.45 8.36
N ASP A 61 8.38 0.57 8.65
CA ASP A 61 9.82 0.62 8.34
C ASP A 61 10.63 -0.41 9.17
N GLU A 62 10.13 -0.75 10.37
CA GLU A 62 10.79 -1.69 11.28
C GLU A 62 10.23 -3.11 11.17
N GLY A 63 9.19 -3.31 10.37
CA GLY A 63 8.42 -4.55 10.36
C GLY A 63 9.26 -5.79 10.12
N ILE A 64 10.29 -5.71 9.28
CA ILE A 64 11.17 -6.86 8.99
C ILE A 64 12.06 -7.21 10.19
N PHE A 65 12.60 -6.20 10.87
CA PHE A 65 13.40 -6.39 12.07
C PHE A 65 12.56 -7.00 13.21
N ASN A 66 11.27 -6.65 13.26
CA ASN A 66 10.33 -7.13 14.26
C ASN A 66 9.69 -8.49 13.92
N GLY A 67 10.09 -9.12 12.81
CA GLY A 67 9.55 -10.44 12.39
C GLY A 67 8.11 -10.37 11.89
N GLY A 68 7.74 -9.24 11.28
CA GLY A 68 6.42 -9.01 10.70
C GLY A 68 6.05 -10.07 9.65
N LYS A 69 4.75 -10.33 9.54
CA LYS A 69 4.21 -11.30 8.58
C LYS A 69 4.31 -10.75 7.16
N VAL A 70 4.74 -11.58 6.21
CA VAL A 70 4.81 -11.20 4.79
C VAL A 70 3.43 -10.79 4.29
N ASN A 71 3.39 -9.62 3.66
CA ASN A 71 2.20 -9.08 3.03
C ASN A 71 2.32 -9.28 1.51
N GLY A 72 1.77 -10.38 1.01
CA GLY A 72 1.96 -10.81 -0.38
C GLY A 72 1.45 -9.81 -1.41
N ILE A 73 0.24 -9.28 -1.21
CA ILE A 73 -0.33 -8.27 -2.13
C ILE A 73 0.47 -6.96 -2.04
N ALA A 74 0.79 -6.47 -0.84
CA ALA A 74 1.58 -5.25 -0.72
C ALA A 74 2.98 -5.40 -1.33
N SER A 75 3.59 -6.57 -1.19
CA SER A 75 4.88 -6.89 -1.82
C SER A 75 4.79 -6.86 -3.34
N LEU A 76 3.71 -7.38 -3.93
CA LEU A 76 3.47 -7.29 -5.38
C LEU A 76 3.34 -5.84 -5.83
N LEU A 77 2.57 -5.03 -5.09
CA LEU A 77 2.44 -3.59 -5.39
C LEU A 77 3.76 -2.84 -5.24
N TYR A 78 4.60 -3.24 -4.28
CA TYR A 78 5.93 -2.68 -4.10
C TYR A 78 6.91 -3.08 -5.21
N GLY A 79 6.62 -4.12 -6.00
CA GLY A 79 7.56 -4.63 -6.99
C GLY A 79 8.66 -5.50 -6.39
N PHE A 80 8.35 -6.29 -5.35
CA PHE A 80 9.36 -7.11 -4.63
C PHE A 80 10.16 -8.06 -5.54
N MET A 81 9.63 -8.44 -6.71
CA MET A 81 10.34 -9.27 -7.67
C MET A 81 11.57 -8.57 -8.25
N GLU A 82 11.56 -7.24 -8.29
CA GLU A 82 12.68 -6.41 -8.74
C GLU A 82 13.55 -5.95 -7.57
N HIS A 83 12.92 -5.55 -6.46
CA HIS A 83 13.64 -5.05 -5.28
C HIS A 83 14.27 -6.17 -4.43
N GLY A 84 13.79 -7.41 -4.55
CA GLY A 84 14.33 -8.59 -3.85
C GLY A 84 13.91 -8.72 -2.39
N GLN A 85 13.07 -7.81 -1.88
CA GLN A 85 12.65 -7.77 -0.48
C GLN A 85 11.12 -7.58 -0.39
N PRO A 86 10.40 -8.46 0.34
CA PRO A 86 8.96 -8.31 0.53
C PRO A 86 8.65 -7.21 1.54
N LEU A 87 7.46 -6.64 1.44
CA LEU A 87 6.87 -5.87 2.53
C LEU A 87 6.22 -6.81 3.55
N VAL A 88 6.32 -6.44 4.82
CA VAL A 88 5.73 -7.18 5.94
C VAL A 88 4.82 -6.29 6.76
N GLY A 89 4.00 -6.88 7.62
CA GLY A 89 3.05 -6.14 8.43
C GLY A 89 1.88 -5.58 7.61
N HIS A 90 1.15 -4.64 8.19
CA HIS A 90 0.09 -3.94 7.48
C HIS A 90 0.69 -2.88 6.56
N VAL A 91 0.05 -2.67 5.41
CA VAL A 91 0.47 -1.64 4.45
C VAL A 91 -0.76 -0.87 4.01
N MET A 92 -0.66 0.45 3.95
CA MET A 92 -1.74 1.31 3.50
C MET A 92 -1.44 1.80 2.09
N VAL A 93 -2.39 1.61 1.18
CA VAL A 93 -2.32 2.17 -0.16
C VAL A 93 -2.99 3.54 -0.14
N CYS A 94 -2.26 4.55 -0.60
CA CYS A 94 -2.69 5.94 -0.70
C CYS A 94 -2.41 6.49 -2.11
N LYS A 95 -2.75 7.76 -2.34
CA LYS A 95 -2.33 8.49 -3.54
C LYS A 95 -1.31 9.57 -3.22
N ASN A 96 -0.45 9.85 -4.18
CA ASN A 96 0.41 11.02 -4.23
C ASN A 96 -0.28 12.14 -4.99
N LYS A 97 -0.47 13.27 -4.32
CA LYS A 97 -0.89 14.53 -4.94
C LYS A 97 0.33 15.43 -5.09
N TYR A 98 0.71 15.68 -6.34
CA TYR A 98 1.79 16.60 -6.68
C TYR A 98 1.29 18.05 -6.57
N THR A 99 1.98 18.85 -5.75
CA THR A 99 1.68 20.26 -5.51
C THR A 99 2.93 21.11 -5.73
N ASP A 100 2.77 22.43 -5.76
CA ASP A 100 3.91 23.35 -5.88
C ASP A 100 4.88 23.25 -4.68
N ASP A 101 4.40 22.79 -3.52
CA ASP A 101 5.16 22.65 -2.27
C ASP A 101 5.75 21.24 -2.07
N GLY A 102 5.53 20.32 -3.03
CA GLY A 102 6.00 18.95 -2.98
C GLY A 102 4.90 17.91 -3.14
N ILE A 103 5.16 16.69 -2.67
CA ILE A 103 4.25 15.55 -2.79
C ILE A 103 3.48 15.40 -1.47
N GLU A 104 2.15 15.42 -1.55
CA GLU A 104 1.27 15.11 -0.42
C GLU A 104 0.68 13.71 -0.55
N THR A 105 0.72 12.93 0.52
CA THR A 105 -0.05 11.68 0.63
C THR A 105 -1.50 11.99 0.96
N VAL A 106 -2.42 11.53 0.11
CA VAL A 106 -3.86 11.77 0.21
C VAL A 106 -4.65 10.47 0.06
N GLY A 107 -5.91 10.52 0.48
CA GLY A 107 -6.85 9.44 0.25
C GLY A 107 -7.30 9.33 -1.21
N MET A 108 -8.09 8.30 -1.47
CA MET A 108 -8.62 7.90 -2.76
C MET A 108 -10.12 8.18 -2.85
N THR A 109 -10.58 8.47 -4.06
CA THR A 109 -12.01 8.43 -4.40
C THR A 109 -12.49 6.99 -4.61
N ASP A 110 -13.80 6.77 -4.70
CA ASP A 110 -14.35 5.44 -5.02
C ASP A 110 -13.92 4.93 -6.41
N ASP A 111 -13.65 5.83 -7.37
CA ASP A 111 -13.20 5.43 -8.71
C ASP A 111 -11.70 5.09 -8.74
N ASP A 112 -10.89 5.78 -7.93
CA ASP A 112 -9.49 5.38 -7.69
C ASP A 112 -9.42 3.98 -7.08
N LEU A 113 -10.27 3.68 -6.08
CA LEU A 113 -10.34 2.35 -5.45
C LEU A 113 -10.71 1.25 -6.46
N LYS A 114 -11.73 1.47 -7.31
CA LYS A 114 -12.09 0.50 -8.36
C LYS A 114 -10.92 0.24 -9.32
N THR A 115 -10.19 1.30 -9.67
CA THR A 115 -9.01 1.21 -10.54
C THR A 115 -7.90 0.40 -9.84
N LEU A 116 -7.63 0.68 -8.58
CA LEU A 116 -6.66 -0.04 -7.76
C LEU A 116 -7.00 -1.53 -7.62
N TYR A 117 -8.25 -1.88 -7.33
CA TYR A 117 -8.66 -3.29 -7.24
C TYR A 117 -8.47 -4.03 -8.57
N THR A 118 -8.85 -3.41 -9.68
CA THR A 118 -8.65 -3.99 -11.02
C THR A 118 -7.15 -4.25 -11.29
N ALA A 119 -6.29 -3.32 -10.87
CA ALA A 119 -4.84 -3.46 -10.99
C ALA A 119 -4.29 -4.58 -10.08
N ILE A 120 -4.73 -4.66 -8.83
CA ILE A 120 -4.36 -5.72 -7.89
C ILE A 120 -4.75 -7.10 -8.45
N GLU A 121 -5.99 -7.25 -8.93
CA GLU A 121 -6.48 -8.51 -9.52
C GLU A 121 -5.61 -8.94 -10.70
N LYS A 122 -5.26 -7.99 -11.58
CA LYS A 122 -4.37 -8.24 -12.71
C LYS A 122 -2.98 -8.70 -12.25
N LEU A 123 -2.35 -7.99 -11.32
CA LEU A 123 -1.01 -8.33 -10.82
C LEU A 123 -0.99 -9.69 -10.12
N VAL A 124 -1.99 -9.98 -9.30
CA VAL A 124 -2.13 -11.29 -8.63
C VAL A 124 -2.34 -12.41 -9.65
N HIS A 125 -3.18 -12.17 -10.67
CA HIS A 125 -3.38 -13.14 -11.74
C HIS A 125 -2.09 -13.41 -12.52
N GLU A 126 -1.35 -12.36 -12.90
CA GLU A 126 -0.08 -12.50 -13.61
C GLU A 126 0.97 -13.23 -12.75
N TYR A 127 1.09 -12.89 -11.46
CA TYR A 127 2.02 -13.54 -10.55
C TYR A 127 1.71 -15.03 -10.36
N THR A 128 0.44 -15.38 -10.16
CA THR A 128 0.03 -16.78 -9.93
C THR A 128 0.10 -17.65 -11.19
N ASN A 129 0.07 -17.04 -12.39
CA ASN A 129 0.13 -17.74 -13.67
C ASN A 129 1.48 -17.63 -14.40
N LYS A 130 2.47 -16.92 -13.84
CA LYS A 130 3.86 -16.95 -14.31
C LYS A 130 4.42 -18.37 -14.11
N LYS A 131 4.36 -19.17 -15.18
CA LYS A 131 5.06 -20.46 -15.32
C LYS A 131 6.49 -20.25 -15.76
#